data_AF-A0A0S8ETA2-F1
#
_entry.id   AF-A0A0S8ETA2-F1
#
_cell.length_a   1.000
_cell.length_b   1.000
_cell.length_c   1.000
_cell.angle_alpha   90.00
_cell.angle_beta   90.00
_cell.angle_gamma   90.00
#
_symmetry.space_group_name_H-M   'P 1'
#
loop_
_entity.id
_entity.type
_entity.pdbx_description
1 polymer ?
#
loop_
_entity_poly.entity_id
_entity_poly.type
_entity_poly.pdbx_seq_one_letter_code
_entity_poly.pdbx_strand_id
1 'polypeptide(L)'
;MEFAGARLALTFDDAPSMREPGLGERFEPARMDRIREALQACGVRHAVAFVISDWGAGSRAEMRRWLEAGYELGNHTADHQFCSGRTIAESLDAVDRCGRYLEQLDAFSEGRERWFRFPHLDRGADPNARAALAAELRDRGYRIAGCSLDSFDYAYEGPLAMAALCAEPERERQVLGRYAQTSTNVLRFHLEASRKLLGRDPAHSLLFHFGAATSHKLGNLLREWRARGARFCSLEEAVDDPLHREFDADYQRQGLFSPQTTDRRIVSRLRRRFFGTLQSSSLFEQRELGPLWPHLT
;
A
#
# COMPACT_ATOMS: atom_id res chain seq x y z
N MET A 1 -6.78 -23.85 -5.39
CA MET A 1 -5.85 -22.92 -6.04
C MET A 1 -5.15 -22.12 -4.95
N GLU A 2 -3.89 -21.72 -5.15
CA GLU A 2 -3.00 -21.15 -4.12
C GLU A 2 -3.59 -19.93 -3.39
N PHE A 3 -4.27 -19.03 -4.10
CA PHE A 3 -4.88 -17.80 -3.57
C PHE A 3 -6.41 -17.91 -3.45
N ALA A 4 -6.96 -19.13 -3.45
CA ALA A 4 -8.39 -19.33 -3.22
C ALA A 4 -8.81 -18.70 -1.87
N GLY A 5 -9.90 -17.94 -1.90
CA GLY A 5 -10.41 -17.23 -0.72
C GLY A 5 -9.82 -15.83 -0.51
N ALA A 6 -8.70 -15.49 -1.15
CA ALA A 6 -8.09 -14.17 -1.03
C ALA A 6 -9.00 -13.08 -1.63
N ARG A 7 -9.25 -12.02 -0.84
CA ARG A 7 -10.00 -10.83 -1.23
C ARG A 7 -9.10 -9.62 -1.04
N LEU A 8 -8.76 -8.95 -2.13
CA LEU A 8 -7.75 -7.89 -2.18
C LEU A 8 -8.38 -6.57 -2.62
N ALA A 9 -8.39 -5.56 -1.75
CA ALA A 9 -8.69 -4.19 -2.13
C ALA A 9 -7.42 -3.53 -2.63
N LEU A 10 -7.45 -3.06 -3.89
CA LEU A 10 -6.28 -2.46 -4.52
C LEU A 10 -6.23 -0.96 -4.18
N THR A 11 -5.16 -0.57 -3.50
CA THR A 11 -4.94 0.84 -3.13
C THR A 11 -3.58 1.31 -3.60
N PHE A 12 -3.50 2.58 -3.99
CA PHE A 12 -2.33 3.17 -4.61
C PHE A 12 -1.99 4.47 -3.89
N ASP A 13 -0.88 4.50 -3.18
CA ASP A 13 -0.39 5.69 -2.52
C ASP A 13 0.46 6.52 -3.48
N ASP A 14 0.78 7.74 -3.07
CA ASP A 14 1.60 8.69 -3.82
C ASP A 14 1.00 9.17 -5.15
N ALA A 15 -0.32 9.25 -5.24
CA ALA A 15 -0.97 9.77 -6.43
C ALA A 15 -0.65 11.28 -6.59
N PRO A 16 -0.45 11.75 -7.84
CA PRO A 16 -0.64 11.04 -9.13
C PRO A 16 0.60 10.27 -9.62
N SER A 17 1.76 10.45 -8.98
CA SER A 17 3.01 9.78 -9.30
C SER A 17 3.95 9.94 -8.11
N MET A 18 4.64 8.86 -7.76
CA MET A 18 5.67 8.87 -6.73
C MET A 18 6.76 9.91 -7.06
N ARG A 19 7.23 10.62 -6.02
CA ARG A 19 8.27 11.67 -6.10
C ARG A 19 9.36 11.51 -5.05
N GLU A 20 9.44 10.37 -4.36
CA GLU A 20 10.29 10.23 -3.19
C GLU A 20 11.76 10.60 -3.49
N PRO A 21 12.29 11.65 -2.83
CA PRO A 21 13.68 12.06 -2.99
C PRO A 21 14.64 10.91 -2.64
N GLY A 22 15.66 10.70 -3.48
CA GLY A 22 16.66 9.64 -3.26
C GLY A 22 16.38 8.33 -3.99
N LEU A 23 15.16 8.12 -4.51
CA LEU A 23 14.86 6.97 -5.39
C LEU A 23 15.20 7.24 -6.86
N GLY A 24 15.71 8.44 -7.20
CA GLY A 24 16.03 8.82 -8.59
C GLY A 24 14.81 8.87 -9.52
N GLU A 25 13.61 8.78 -8.95
CA GLU A 25 12.33 8.66 -9.62
C GLU A 25 11.95 9.97 -10.31
N ARG A 26 11.62 9.86 -11.61
CA ARG A 26 11.06 10.99 -12.36
C ARG A 26 9.55 11.04 -12.11
N PHE A 27 9.07 12.20 -11.65
CA PHE A 27 7.63 12.46 -11.60
C PHE A 27 7.01 12.29 -12.99
N GLU A 28 6.07 11.36 -13.10
CA GLU A 28 5.47 10.96 -14.38
C GLU A 28 3.97 10.65 -14.18
N PRO A 29 3.09 11.67 -14.23
CA PRO A 29 1.64 11.50 -14.03
C PRO A 29 0.99 10.48 -14.98
N ALA A 30 1.58 10.23 -16.15
CA ALA A 30 1.12 9.20 -17.09
C ALA A 30 1.13 7.78 -16.49
N ARG A 31 1.86 7.53 -15.39
CA ARG A 31 1.78 6.28 -14.62
C ARG A 31 0.37 6.03 -14.08
N MET A 32 -0.34 7.09 -13.69
CA MET A 32 -1.72 6.99 -13.22
C MET A 32 -2.64 6.44 -14.31
N ASP A 33 -2.49 6.90 -15.55
CA ASP A 33 -3.24 6.37 -16.69
C ASP A 33 -2.86 4.93 -17.02
N ARG A 34 -1.57 4.58 -17.01
CA ARG A 34 -1.12 3.20 -17.26
C ARG A 34 -1.68 2.23 -16.22
N ILE A 35 -1.69 2.64 -14.95
CA ILE A 35 -2.29 1.86 -13.86
C ILE A 35 -3.81 1.73 -14.05
N ARG A 36 -4.51 2.84 -14.33
CA ARG A 36 -5.95 2.86 -14.64
C ARG A 36 -6.30 1.89 -15.77
N GLU A 37 -5.56 1.94 -16.87
CA GLU A 37 -5.75 1.06 -18.04
C GLU A 37 -5.50 -0.40 -17.70
N ALA A 38 -4.46 -0.71 -16.92
CA ALA A 38 -4.19 -2.07 -16.46
C ALA A 38 -5.31 -2.62 -15.57
N LEU A 39 -5.87 -1.79 -14.69
CA LEU A 39 -7.01 -2.14 -13.84
C LEU A 39 -8.26 -2.44 -14.69
N GLN A 40 -8.57 -1.57 -15.66
CA GLN A 40 -9.70 -1.75 -16.58
C GLN A 40 -9.54 -3.00 -17.46
N ALA A 41 -8.34 -3.23 -18.02
CA ALA A 41 -8.04 -4.42 -18.82
C ALA A 41 -8.16 -5.72 -17.98
N CYS A 42 -7.89 -5.62 -16.68
CA CYS A 42 -8.13 -6.71 -15.74
C CYS A 42 -9.58 -6.76 -15.24
N GLY A 43 -10.48 -5.85 -15.60
CA GLY A 43 -11.85 -5.84 -15.09
C GLY A 43 -11.93 -5.61 -13.57
N VAL A 44 -10.97 -4.87 -13.00
CA VAL A 44 -11.05 -4.43 -11.61
C VAL A 44 -12.10 -3.33 -11.49
N ARG A 45 -13.05 -3.52 -10.57
CA ARG A 45 -14.19 -2.61 -10.36
C ARG A 45 -13.96 -1.56 -9.27
N HIS A 46 -13.04 -1.82 -8.35
CA HIS A 46 -12.76 -0.95 -7.21
C HIS A 46 -11.26 -0.75 -7.05
N ALA A 47 -10.85 0.50 -6.96
CA ALA A 47 -9.49 0.92 -6.63
C ALA A 47 -9.54 2.30 -5.99
N VAL A 48 -8.60 2.58 -5.09
CA VAL A 48 -8.50 3.88 -4.40
C VAL A 48 -7.09 4.43 -4.56
N ALA A 49 -6.96 5.68 -5.00
CA ALA A 49 -5.70 6.38 -5.13
C ALA A 49 -5.58 7.48 -4.06
N PHE A 50 -4.55 7.42 -3.22
CA PHE A 50 -4.30 8.38 -2.15
C PHE A 50 -3.40 9.51 -2.67
N VAL A 51 -3.96 10.73 -2.71
CA VAL A 51 -3.38 11.90 -3.37
C VAL A 51 -2.55 12.74 -2.41
N ILE A 52 -1.38 13.13 -2.88
CA ILE A 52 -0.53 14.15 -2.25
C ILE A 52 -0.73 15.46 -3.02
N SER A 53 -1.44 16.43 -2.43
CA SER A 53 -1.89 17.61 -3.19
C SER A 53 -0.75 18.47 -3.73
N ASP A 54 0.36 18.59 -2.99
CA ASP A 54 1.50 19.41 -3.43
C ASP A 54 2.27 18.75 -4.59
N TRP A 55 2.07 17.44 -4.81
CA TRP A 55 2.60 16.71 -5.96
C TRP A 55 1.61 16.72 -7.13
N GLY A 56 0.31 16.78 -6.84
CA GLY A 56 -0.78 16.76 -7.82
C GLY A 56 -0.94 18.04 -8.65
N ALA A 57 -0.19 19.10 -8.38
CA ALA A 57 -0.26 20.34 -9.14
C ALA A 57 0.07 20.08 -10.63
N GLY A 58 -0.94 20.19 -11.50
CA GLY A 58 -0.81 19.94 -12.94
C GLY A 58 -1.38 18.60 -13.44
N SER A 59 -1.76 17.68 -12.54
CA SER A 59 -2.22 16.32 -12.92
C SER A 59 -3.72 16.11 -12.74
N ARG A 60 -4.50 17.19 -12.80
CA ARG A 60 -5.97 17.14 -12.63
C ARG A 60 -6.65 16.32 -13.73
N ALA A 61 -6.07 16.28 -14.93
CA ALA A 61 -6.63 15.55 -16.05
C ALA A 61 -6.56 14.03 -15.82
N GLU A 62 -5.43 13.54 -15.29
CA GLU A 62 -5.20 12.14 -14.92
C GLU A 62 -6.14 11.72 -13.79
N MET A 63 -6.27 12.57 -12.75
CA MET A 63 -7.20 12.32 -11.64
C MET A 63 -8.67 12.34 -12.09
N ARG A 64 -9.05 13.23 -13.02
CA ARG A 64 -10.40 13.21 -13.60
C ARG A 64 -10.65 11.90 -14.36
N ARG A 65 -9.71 11.46 -15.21
CA ARG A 65 -9.83 10.16 -15.92
C ARG A 65 -9.91 8.97 -14.95
N TRP A 66 -9.24 9.04 -13.81
CA TRP A 66 -9.34 8.04 -12.75
C TRP A 66 -10.74 7.98 -12.14
N LEU A 67 -11.33 9.14 -11.80
CA LEU A 67 -12.69 9.25 -11.28
C LEU A 67 -13.73 8.81 -12.34
N GLU A 68 -13.57 9.23 -13.60
CA GLU A 68 -14.43 8.82 -14.73
C GLU A 68 -14.40 7.30 -14.98
N ALA A 69 -13.29 6.62 -14.63
CA ALA A 69 -13.20 5.17 -14.67
C ALA A 69 -13.94 4.47 -13.51
N GLY A 70 -14.55 5.23 -12.59
CA GLY A 70 -15.31 4.74 -11.44
C GLY A 70 -14.49 4.43 -10.19
N TYR A 71 -13.19 4.73 -10.23
CA TYR A 71 -12.27 4.58 -9.11
C TYR A 71 -12.32 5.79 -8.17
N GLU A 72 -11.83 5.61 -6.93
CA GLU A 72 -11.94 6.61 -5.87
C GLU A 72 -10.61 7.32 -5.63
N LEU A 73 -10.67 8.55 -5.13
CA LEU A 73 -9.52 9.29 -4.60
C LEU A 73 -9.63 9.37 -3.08
N GLY A 74 -8.48 9.30 -2.39
CA GLY A 74 -8.34 9.48 -0.96
C GLY A 74 -7.32 10.57 -0.64
N ASN A 75 -7.35 11.08 0.58
CA ASN A 75 -6.42 12.09 1.08
C ASN A 75 -5.15 11.42 1.63
N HIS A 76 -3.99 11.84 1.13
CA HIS A 76 -2.67 11.40 1.59
C HIS A 76 -1.82 12.54 2.16
N THR A 77 -2.48 13.55 2.72
CA THR A 77 -1.91 14.85 3.13
C THR A 77 -1.39 15.66 1.95
N ALA A 78 -1.00 16.90 2.21
CA ALA A 78 -0.50 17.78 1.17
C ALA A 78 0.97 17.50 0.82
N ASP A 79 1.79 17.10 1.79
CA ASP A 79 3.26 17.12 1.71
C ASP A 79 3.93 15.76 1.99
N HIS A 80 3.15 14.72 2.30
CA HIS A 80 3.63 13.37 2.58
C HIS A 80 4.66 13.28 3.70
N GLN A 81 4.47 14.06 4.76
CA GLN A 81 5.38 14.07 5.91
C GLN A 81 4.91 13.13 7.03
N PHE A 82 5.86 12.54 7.75
CA PHE A 82 5.63 11.75 8.96
C PHE A 82 4.84 12.55 10.00
N CYS A 83 3.69 12.02 10.44
CA CYS A 83 2.90 12.67 11.50
C CYS A 83 3.58 12.61 12.88
N SER A 84 4.46 11.65 13.12
CA SER A 84 5.26 11.56 14.35
C SER A 84 6.38 12.59 14.44
N GLY A 85 6.76 13.19 13.31
CA GLY A 85 7.79 14.23 13.24
C GLY A 85 7.25 15.66 13.39
N ARG A 86 5.95 15.84 13.66
CA ARG A 86 5.29 17.15 13.71
C ARG A 86 4.17 17.21 14.75
N THR A 87 3.66 18.42 14.99
CA THR A 87 2.51 18.63 15.87
C THR A 87 1.22 18.13 15.20
N ILE A 88 0.21 17.82 16.02
CA ILE A 88 -1.13 17.46 15.53
C ILE A 88 -1.70 18.55 14.63
N ALA A 89 -1.52 19.83 14.98
CA ALA A 89 -2.01 20.96 14.20
C ALA A 89 -1.36 21.02 12.80
N GLU A 90 -0.05 20.81 12.70
CA GLU A 90 0.66 20.76 11.41
C GLU A 90 0.21 19.57 10.55
N SER A 91 -0.01 18.41 11.17
CA SER A 91 -0.57 17.24 10.47
C SER A 91 -1.97 17.55 9.93
N LEU A 92 -2.85 18.14 10.74
CA LEU A 92 -4.22 18.46 10.33
C LEU A 92 -4.26 19.57 9.27
N ASP A 93 -3.37 20.57 9.32
CA ASP A 93 -3.28 21.56 8.24
C ASP A 93 -2.90 20.88 6.92
N ALA A 94 -1.96 19.94 6.92
CA ALA A 94 -1.60 19.19 5.72
C ALA A 94 -2.77 18.32 5.20
N VAL A 95 -3.58 17.75 6.10
CA VAL A 95 -4.83 17.05 5.74
C VAL A 95 -5.81 18.02 5.09
N ASP A 96 -6.07 19.17 5.72
CA ASP A 96 -7.07 20.13 5.29
C ASP A 96 -6.68 20.80 3.96
N ARG A 97 -5.39 21.06 3.71
CA ARG A 97 -4.89 21.53 2.41
C ARG A 97 -5.18 20.51 1.30
N CYS A 98 -4.92 19.23 1.55
CA CYS A 98 -5.20 18.17 0.58
C CYS A 98 -6.71 17.97 0.38
N GLY A 99 -7.51 18.06 1.45
CA GLY A 99 -8.97 18.02 1.37
C GLY A 99 -9.53 19.11 0.46
N ARG A 100 -9.11 20.37 0.66
CA ARG A 100 -9.49 21.50 -0.19
C ARG A 100 -9.06 21.32 -1.65
N TYR A 101 -7.92 20.65 -1.90
CA TYR A 101 -7.48 20.35 -3.25
C TYR A 101 -8.39 19.30 -3.91
N LEU A 102 -8.73 18.23 -3.20
CA LEU A 102 -9.59 17.15 -3.69
C LEU A 102 -11.02 17.64 -3.97
N GLU A 103 -11.56 18.52 -3.12
CA GLU A 103 -12.87 19.16 -3.30
C GLU A 103 -12.99 20.00 -4.58
N GLN A 104 -11.86 20.36 -5.22
CA GLN A 104 -11.86 21.05 -6.51
C GLN A 104 -11.96 20.10 -7.71
N LEU A 105 -11.96 18.78 -7.49
CA LEU A 105 -12.14 17.77 -8.52
C LEU A 105 -13.62 17.38 -8.59
N ASP A 106 -14.22 17.53 -9.78
CA ASP A 106 -15.59 17.12 -10.04
C ASP A 106 -15.78 15.63 -9.68
N ALA A 107 -16.92 15.27 -9.07
CA ALA A 107 -17.22 13.91 -8.60
C ALA A 107 -16.33 13.36 -7.46
N PHE A 108 -15.47 14.18 -6.84
CA PHE A 108 -14.77 13.75 -5.63
C PHE A 108 -15.76 13.41 -4.50
N SER A 109 -15.74 12.15 -4.06
CA SER A 109 -16.55 11.61 -2.96
C SER A 109 -18.07 11.83 -3.05
N GLU A 110 -18.62 12.11 -4.24
CA GLU A 110 -20.08 12.22 -4.42
C GLU A 110 -20.78 10.89 -4.09
N GLY A 111 -21.45 10.85 -2.94
CA GLY A 111 -22.14 9.65 -2.43
C GLY A 111 -21.19 8.52 -1.99
N ARG A 112 -19.91 8.80 -1.75
CA ARG A 112 -18.90 7.81 -1.35
C ARG A 112 -18.17 8.20 -0.07
N GLU A 113 -17.53 7.22 0.55
CA GLU A 113 -16.66 7.40 1.70
C GLU A 113 -15.51 8.38 1.38
N ARG A 114 -15.10 9.19 2.37
CA ARG A 114 -13.87 9.98 2.27
C ARG A 114 -12.74 9.20 2.89
N TRP A 115 -11.86 8.62 2.05
CA TRP A 115 -10.73 7.86 2.53
C TRP A 115 -9.56 8.75 2.93
N PHE A 116 -8.88 8.39 4.02
CA PHE A 116 -7.60 8.98 4.42
C PHE A 116 -6.56 7.89 4.67
N ARG A 117 -5.32 8.13 4.24
CA ARG A 117 -4.17 7.29 4.61
C ARG A 117 -3.03 8.15 5.12
N PHE A 118 -2.47 7.75 6.25
CA PHE A 118 -1.29 8.38 6.80
C PHE A 118 -0.07 8.13 5.91
N PRO A 119 0.69 9.17 5.53
CA PRO A 119 2.02 9.04 4.93
C PRO A 119 2.89 8.07 5.73
N HIS A 120 3.62 7.19 5.04
CA HIS A 120 4.47 6.17 5.64
C HIS A 120 3.74 5.24 6.65
N LEU A 121 2.41 5.18 6.60
CA LEU A 121 1.55 4.54 7.62
C LEU A 121 1.81 5.07 9.04
N ASP A 122 2.40 6.24 9.16
CA ASP A 122 2.79 6.87 10.42
C ASP A 122 1.62 7.64 11.02
N ARG A 123 0.96 7.01 12.00
CA ARG A 123 -0.23 7.53 12.65
C ARG A 123 0.06 8.55 13.76
N GLY A 124 1.33 8.87 14.03
CA GLY A 124 1.74 9.80 15.07
C GLY A 124 2.68 9.20 16.12
N ALA A 125 3.30 10.10 16.88
CA ALA A 125 4.45 9.82 17.76
C ALA A 125 4.12 8.85 18.90
N ASP A 126 2.95 9.00 19.53
CA ASP A 126 2.55 8.23 20.71
C ASP A 126 1.05 7.87 20.70
N PRO A 127 0.57 7.01 21.61
CA PRO A 127 -0.83 6.59 21.65
C PRO A 127 -1.85 7.74 21.77
N ASN A 128 -1.53 8.81 22.51
CA ASN A 128 -2.44 9.94 22.67
C ASN A 128 -2.51 10.75 21.37
N ALA A 129 -1.37 11.00 20.73
CA ALA A 129 -1.32 11.66 19.42
C ALA A 129 -2.08 10.87 18.35
N ARG A 130 -1.92 9.53 18.32
CA ARG A 130 -2.65 8.64 17.41
C ARG A 130 -4.16 8.69 17.63
N ALA A 131 -4.60 8.64 18.88
CA ALA A 131 -6.02 8.71 19.22
C ALA A 131 -6.62 10.09 18.84
N ALA A 132 -5.90 11.17 19.13
CA ALA A 132 -6.31 12.52 18.78
C ALA A 132 -6.39 12.72 17.27
N LEU A 133 -5.35 12.36 16.50
CA LEU A 133 -5.38 12.44 15.04
C LEU A 133 -6.51 11.59 14.45
N ALA A 134 -6.71 10.38 14.95
CA ALA A 134 -7.81 9.53 14.47
C ALA A 134 -9.19 10.12 14.78
N ALA A 135 -9.37 10.79 15.92
CA ALA A 135 -10.62 11.49 16.25
C ALA A 135 -10.83 12.68 15.32
N GLU A 136 -9.83 13.53 15.17
CA GLU A 136 -9.88 14.73 14.33
C GLU A 136 -10.13 14.42 12.84
N LEU A 137 -9.60 13.29 12.35
CA LEU A 137 -9.89 12.79 11.00
C LEU A 137 -11.34 12.33 10.87
N ARG A 138 -11.88 11.60 11.87
CA ARG A 138 -13.30 11.21 11.88
C ARG A 138 -14.23 12.40 11.95
N ASP A 139 -13.87 13.44 12.71
CA ASP A 139 -14.67 14.66 12.82
C ASP A 139 -14.69 15.46 11.51
N ARG A 140 -13.63 15.35 10.69
CA ARG A 140 -13.59 15.81 9.29
C ARG A 140 -14.33 14.86 8.33
N GLY A 141 -14.90 13.78 8.84
CA GLY A 141 -15.61 12.74 8.10
C GLY A 141 -14.71 11.89 7.22
N TYR A 142 -13.43 11.75 7.56
CA TYR A 142 -12.55 10.78 6.94
C TYR A 142 -12.63 9.43 7.63
N ARG A 143 -12.63 8.37 6.82
CA ARG A 143 -12.37 7.00 7.26
C ARG A 143 -10.93 6.63 6.97
N ILE A 144 -10.24 6.14 8.00
CA ILE A 144 -8.84 5.75 7.88
C ILE A 144 -8.75 4.43 7.13
N ALA A 145 -8.03 4.45 6.02
CA ALA A 145 -7.75 3.28 5.21
C ALA A 145 -6.47 2.60 5.69
N GLY A 146 -6.62 1.52 6.48
CA GLY A 146 -5.49 0.68 6.89
C GLY A 146 -4.78 0.02 5.69
N CYS A 147 -3.56 -0.46 5.94
CA CYS A 147 -2.82 -1.35 5.06
C CYS A 147 -2.72 -2.71 5.76
N SER A 148 -2.82 -3.81 5.02
CA SER A 148 -2.62 -5.15 5.59
C SER A 148 -1.60 -5.97 4.80
N LEU A 149 -1.36 -5.58 3.56
CA LEU A 149 -0.39 -6.18 2.64
C LEU A 149 0.30 -5.07 1.86
N ASP A 150 1.60 -5.22 1.65
CA ASP A 150 2.40 -4.33 0.81
C ASP A 150 2.92 -5.12 -0.40
N SER A 151 2.87 -4.51 -1.57
CA SER A 151 3.42 -5.07 -2.80
C SER A 151 4.95 -5.00 -2.86
N PHE A 152 5.58 -4.21 -1.99
CA PHE A 152 7.01 -3.90 -1.94
C PHE A 152 7.54 -3.24 -3.22
N ASP A 153 6.69 -2.56 -3.98
CA ASP A 153 7.07 -1.91 -5.24
C ASP A 153 8.08 -0.78 -5.06
N TYR A 154 7.92 0.05 -4.03
CA TYR A 154 8.81 1.16 -3.69
C TYR A 154 10.29 0.74 -3.62
N ALA A 155 10.57 -0.50 -3.17
CA ALA A 155 11.93 -1.03 -3.04
C ALA A 155 12.65 -1.24 -4.39
N TYR A 156 11.91 -1.23 -5.50
CA TYR A 156 12.44 -1.45 -6.86
C TYR A 156 12.62 -0.16 -7.64
N GLU A 157 12.14 0.97 -7.13
CA GLU A 157 12.15 2.23 -7.88
C GLU A 157 13.57 2.79 -8.09
N GLY A 158 14.41 2.77 -7.06
CA GLY A 158 15.83 3.15 -7.18
C GLY A 158 16.59 2.32 -8.25
N PRO A 159 16.55 0.98 -8.18
CA PRO A 159 17.13 0.13 -9.22
C PRO A 159 16.57 0.36 -10.63
N LEU A 160 15.27 0.65 -10.78
CA LEU A 160 14.66 0.96 -12.08
C LEU A 160 15.12 2.31 -12.62
N ALA A 161 15.13 3.34 -11.77
CA ALA A 161 15.65 4.66 -12.13
C ALA A 161 17.10 4.58 -12.60
N MET A 162 17.94 3.83 -11.88
CA MET A 162 19.33 3.62 -12.28
C MET A 162 19.48 2.88 -13.62
N ALA A 163 18.70 1.82 -13.84
CA ALA A 163 18.72 1.11 -15.11
C ALA A 163 18.29 2.01 -16.29
N ALA A 164 17.28 2.86 -16.08
CA ALA A 164 16.83 3.83 -17.08
C ALA A 164 17.88 4.91 -17.37
N LEU A 165 18.49 5.49 -16.33
CA LEU A 165 19.54 6.52 -16.45
C LEU A 165 20.78 5.98 -17.18
N CYS A 166 21.14 4.72 -16.95
CA CYS A 166 22.27 4.06 -17.60
C CYS A 166 21.92 3.43 -18.96
N ALA A 167 20.65 3.55 -19.43
CA ALA A 167 20.15 2.91 -20.64
C ALA A 167 20.42 1.39 -20.70
N GLU A 168 20.14 0.68 -19.58
CA GLU A 168 20.36 -0.76 -19.41
C GLU A 168 19.03 -1.55 -19.46
N PRO A 169 18.42 -1.76 -20.65
CA PRO A 169 17.08 -2.35 -20.78
C PRO A 169 17.01 -3.81 -20.30
N GLU A 170 18.12 -4.55 -20.34
CA GLU A 170 18.16 -5.91 -19.79
C GLU A 170 18.13 -5.90 -18.26
N ARG A 171 18.83 -4.96 -17.62
CA ARG A 171 18.78 -4.79 -16.16
C ARG A 171 17.39 -4.37 -15.72
N GLU A 172 16.77 -3.43 -16.43
CA GLU A 172 15.39 -3.03 -16.18
C GLU A 172 14.42 -4.22 -16.21
N ARG A 173 14.51 -5.06 -17.26
CA ARG A 173 13.73 -6.31 -17.35
C ARG A 173 13.96 -7.24 -16.16
N GLN A 174 15.21 -7.41 -15.73
CA GLN A 174 15.55 -8.26 -14.58
C GLN A 174 14.98 -7.71 -13.27
N VAL A 175 15.09 -6.39 -13.04
CA VAL A 175 14.54 -5.73 -11.85
C VAL A 175 13.02 -5.88 -11.82
N LEU A 176 12.34 -5.61 -12.94
CA LEU A 176 10.88 -5.79 -13.04
C LEU A 176 10.44 -7.25 -12.88
N GLY A 177 11.25 -8.22 -13.33
CA GLY A 177 11.00 -9.64 -13.12
C GLY A 177 11.12 -10.03 -11.64
N ARG A 178 12.14 -9.51 -10.94
CA ARG A 178 12.34 -9.72 -9.51
C ARG A 178 11.24 -9.08 -8.66
N TYR A 179 10.78 -7.88 -9.03
CA TYR A 179 9.63 -7.24 -8.41
C TYR A 179 8.41 -8.17 -8.47
N ALA A 180 8.02 -8.60 -9.68
CA ALA A 180 6.83 -9.43 -9.85
C ALA A 180 6.90 -10.74 -9.05
N GLN A 181 8.07 -11.40 -9.03
CA GLN A 181 8.29 -12.61 -8.23
C GLN A 181 8.16 -12.33 -6.72
N THR A 182 8.75 -11.23 -6.26
CA THR A 182 8.76 -10.86 -4.83
C THR A 182 7.36 -10.51 -4.35
N SER A 183 6.62 -9.67 -5.06
CA SER A 183 5.25 -9.31 -4.70
C SER A 183 4.34 -10.54 -4.62
N THR A 184 4.46 -11.49 -5.57
CA THR A 184 3.70 -12.75 -5.53
C THR A 184 4.10 -13.61 -4.32
N ASN A 185 5.40 -13.71 -4.01
CA ASN A 185 5.89 -14.50 -2.87
C ASN A 185 5.44 -13.93 -1.52
N VAL A 186 5.51 -12.61 -1.37
CA VAL A 186 5.03 -11.88 -0.19
C VAL A 186 3.53 -12.10 -0.04
N LEU A 187 2.74 -11.87 -1.10
CA LEU A 187 1.30 -12.09 -1.07
C LEU A 187 0.97 -13.52 -0.61
N ARG A 188 1.60 -14.53 -1.21
CA ARG A 188 1.41 -15.94 -0.82
C ARG A 188 1.67 -16.15 0.67
N PHE A 189 2.81 -15.67 1.15
CA PHE A 189 3.22 -15.84 2.54
C PHE A 189 2.21 -15.20 3.50
N HIS A 190 1.77 -13.98 3.23
CA HIS A 190 0.82 -13.29 4.11
C HIS A 190 -0.58 -13.90 4.07
N LEU A 191 -1.06 -14.35 2.91
CA LEU A 191 -2.34 -15.06 2.81
C LEU A 191 -2.32 -16.37 3.61
N GLU A 192 -1.22 -17.11 3.54
CA GLU A 192 -1.07 -18.35 4.33
C GLU A 192 -0.97 -18.05 5.83
N ALA A 193 -0.21 -17.02 6.21
CA ALA A 193 -0.05 -16.61 7.60
C ALA A 193 -1.37 -16.10 8.19
N SER A 194 -2.09 -15.21 7.51
CA SER A 194 -3.35 -14.65 7.98
C SER A 194 -4.41 -15.75 8.14
N ARG A 195 -4.53 -16.67 7.17
CA ARG A 195 -5.43 -17.82 7.27
C ARG A 195 -5.13 -18.71 8.48
N LYS A 196 -3.86 -19.03 8.71
CA LYS A 196 -3.45 -19.87 9.86
C LYS A 196 -3.70 -19.20 11.20
N LEU A 197 -3.52 -17.89 11.28
CA LEU A 197 -3.72 -17.12 12.51
C LEU A 197 -5.19 -16.91 12.85
N LEU A 198 -6.00 -16.61 11.84
CA LEU A 198 -7.40 -16.20 12.02
C LEU A 198 -8.39 -17.36 11.86
N GLY A 199 -7.93 -18.49 11.30
CA GLY A 199 -8.80 -19.61 10.95
C GLY A 199 -9.77 -19.32 9.79
N ARG A 200 -9.57 -18.22 9.06
CA ARG A 200 -10.39 -17.75 7.92
C ARG A 200 -9.56 -16.91 6.96
N ASP A 201 -10.06 -16.69 5.75
CA ASP A 201 -9.48 -15.75 4.78
C ASP A 201 -10.03 -14.32 4.98
N PRO A 202 -9.24 -13.37 5.52
CA PRO A 202 -9.68 -11.99 5.66
C PRO A 202 -9.65 -11.26 4.32
N ALA A 203 -10.42 -10.17 4.22
CA ALA A 203 -10.19 -9.18 3.17
C ALA A 203 -9.01 -8.30 3.54
N HIS A 204 -8.15 -8.05 2.56
CA HIS A 204 -6.90 -7.34 2.73
C HIS A 204 -6.91 -6.05 1.93
N SER A 205 -6.56 -4.93 2.56
CA SER A 205 -6.10 -3.73 1.87
C SER A 205 -4.65 -3.92 1.41
N LEU A 206 -4.43 -3.92 0.10
CA LEU A 206 -3.14 -4.12 -0.56
C LEU A 206 -2.61 -2.79 -1.09
N LEU A 207 -1.41 -2.43 -0.66
CA LEU A 207 -0.71 -1.21 -1.00
C LEU A 207 0.20 -1.39 -2.22
N PHE A 208 0.05 -0.46 -3.16
CA PHE A 208 0.99 -0.13 -4.22
C PHE A 208 1.24 1.37 -4.17
N HIS A 209 2.18 1.85 -4.97
CA HIS A 209 2.45 3.26 -5.22
C HIS A 209 2.30 3.55 -6.72
N PHE A 210 2.11 4.82 -7.08
CA PHE A 210 2.20 5.29 -8.48
C PHE A 210 3.66 5.37 -8.97
N GLY A 211 4.41 4.29 -8.80
CA GLY A 211 5.82 4.11 -9.17
C GLY A 211 6.03 3.41 -10.52
N ALA A 212 7.27 3.32 -10.98
CA ALA A 212 7.62 2.66 -12.23
C ALA A 212 7.36 1.15 -12.16
N ALA A 213 7.65 0.48 -11.04
CA ALA A 213 7.47 -0.97 -10.91
C ALA A 213 6.01 -1.38 -11.11
N THR A 214 5.10 -0.73 -10.38
CA THR A 214 3.66 -0.97 -10.45
C THR A 214 3.11 -0.65 -11.84
N SER A 215 3.47 0.51 -12.41
CA SER A 215 3.00 0.90 -13.75
C SER A 215 3.38 -0.09 -14.87
N HIS A 216 4.45 -0.86 -14.71
CA HIS A 216 4.88 -1.87 -15.69
C HIS A 216 4.30 -3.26 -15.45
N LYS A 217 4.03 -3.64 -14.19
CA LYS A 217 3.76 -5.05 -13.84
C LYS A 217 2.38 -5.31 -13.25
N LEU A 218 1.62 -4.28 -12.84
CA LEU A 218 0.31 -4.45 -12.21
C LEU A 218 -0.60 -5.39 -13.01
N GLY A 219 -0.81 -5.13 -14.31
CA GLY A 219 -1.68 -5.97 -15.15
C GLY A 219 -1.24 -7.44 -15.27
N ASN A 220 0.07 -7.74 -15.13
CA ASN A 220 0.56 -9.12 -15.12
C ASN A 220 0.30 -9.78 -13.77
N LEU A 221 0.62 -9.08 -12.68
CA LEU A 221 0.38 -9.54 -11.31
C LEU A 221 -1.10 -9.85 -11.09
N LEU A 222 -2.00 -8.94 -11.45
CA LEU A 222 -3.44 -9.13 -11.23
C LEU A 222 -4.00 -10.34 -11.99
N ARG A 223 -3.54 -10.56 -13.24
CA ARG A 223 -3.94 -11.74 -14.03
C ARG A 223 -3.40 -13.03 -13.43
N GLU A 224 -2.13 -13.04 -13.03
CA GLU A 224 -1.48 -14.18 -12.37
C GLU A 224 -2.19 -14.54 -11.07
N TRP A 225 -2.44 -13.56 -10.20
CA TRP A 225 -3.08 -13.77 -8.90
C TRP A 225 -4.52 -14.22 -9.03
N ARG A 226 -5.27 -13.67 -10.00
CA ARG A 226 -6.63 -14.14 -10.32
C ARG A 226 -6.63 -15.58 -10.83
N ALA A 227 -5.70 -15.96 -11.70
CA ALA A 227 -5.56 -17.34 -12.17
C ALA A 227 -5.25 -18.31 -11.02
N ARG A 228 -4.62 -17.81 -9.94
CA ARG A 228 -4.38 -18.55 -8.69
C ARG A 228 -5.54 -18.49 -7.70
N GLY A 229 -6.64 -17.81 -8.03
CA GLY A 229 -7.89 -17.81 -7.26
C GLY A 229 -8.16 -16.54 -6.45
N ALA A 230 -7.30 -15.51 -6.53
CA ALA A 230 -7.54 -14.24 -5.85
C ALA A 230 -8.75 -13.50 -6.45
N ARG A 231 -9.47 -12.76 -5.60
CA ARG A 231 -10.57 -11.87 -5.97
C ARG A 231 -10.24 -10.45 -5.55
N PHE A 232 -10.77 -9.48 -6.28
CA PHE A 232 -10.61 -8.06 -5.97
C PHE A 232 -11.91 -7.51 -5.37
N CYS A 233 -11.81 -6.87 -4.20
CA CYS A 233 -12.92 -6.31 -3.43
C CYS A 233 -12.83 -4.78 -3.31
N SER A 234 -13.86 -4.15 -2.77
CA SER A 234 -13.79 -2.72 -2.42
C SER A 234 -12.91 -2.49 -1.19
N LEU A 235 -12.43 -1.24 -1.03
CA LEU A 235 -11.69 -0.86 0.17
C LEU A 235 -12.57 -0.89 1.42
N GLU A 236 -13.85 -0.55 1.29
CA GLU A 236 -14.85 -0.70 2.35
C GLU A 236 -14.90 -2.15 2.87
N GLU A 237 -15.03 -3.14 1.97
CA GLU A 237 -15.07 -4.56 2.36
C GLU A 237 -13.80 -4.99 3.11
N ALA A 238 -12.62 -4.49 2.68
CA ALA A 238 -11.37 -4.76 3.37
C ALA A 238 -11.31 -4.11 4.75
N VAL A 239 -11.61 -2.82 4.86
CA VAL A 239 -11.53 -2.07 6.12
C VAL A 239 -12.58 -2.53 7.14
N ASP A 240 -13.73 -3.04 6.70
CA ASP A 240 -14.75 -3.61 7.59
C ASP A 240 -14.42 -5.01 8.12
N ASP A 241 -13.47 -5.71 7.50
CA ASP A 241 -13.00 -6.99 7.98
C ASP A 241 -12.44 -6.83 9.42
N PRO A 242 -12.82 -7.70 10.38
CA PRO A 242 -12.35 -7.62 11.77
C PRO A 242 -10.82 -7.56 11.91
N LEU A 243 -10.09 -8.07 10.91
CA LEU A 243 -8.65 -7.94 10.82
C LEU A 243 -8.18 -6.49 11.02
N HIS A 244 -8.82 -5.55 10.33
CA HIS A 244 -8.44 -4.15 10.35
C HIS A 244 -8.81 -3.47 11.68
N ARG A 245 -9.91 -3.90 12.34
CA ARG A 245 -10.24 -3.43 13.69
C ARG A 245 -9.25 -3.90 14.75
N GLU A 246 -8.82 -5.16 14.66
CA GLU A 246 -7.83 -5.74 15.59
C GLU A 246 -6.43 -5.13 15.38
N PHE A 247 -6.01 -4.91 14.13
CA PHE A 247 -4.74 -4.23 13.85
C PHE A 247 -4.75 -2.75 14.14
N ASP A 248 -5.87 -2.08 13.87
CA ASP A 248 -6.02 -0.71 14.31
C ASP A 248 -5.88 -0.68 15.83
N ALA A 249 -6.52 -1.58 16.58
CA ALA A 249 -6.47 -1.64 18.04
C ALA A 249 -5.10 -2.03 18.66
N ASP A 250 -4.26 -2.85 18.01
CA ASP A 250 -2.94 -3.29 18.52
C ASP A 250 -1.81 -2.25 18.25
N TYR A 251 -2.16 -1.00 18.58
CA TYR A 251 -1.61 0.33 18.33
C TYR A 251 -0.12 0.62 18.66
N GLN A 252 0.81 -0.33 18.50
CA GLN A 252 2.25 -0.07 18.75
C GLN A 252 3.19 -0.12 17.54
N ARG A 253 2.78 -0.59 16.35
CA ARG A 253 3.74 -0.91 15.27
C ARG A 253 3.27 -0.66 13.83
N GLN A 254 2.97 0.59 13.49
CA GLN A 254 2.89 1.12 12.11
C GLN A 254 2.33 0.13 11.06
N GLY A 255 1.03 -0.16 11.14
CA GLY A 255 0.18 -0.47 9.98
C GLY A 255 0.51 -1.65 9.06
N LEU A 256 1.54 -2.45 9.30
CA LEU A 256 1.82 -3.65 8.50
C LEU A 256 1.47 -4.91 9.30
N PHE A 257 0.76 -5.84 8.67
CA PHE A 257 0.79 -7.23 9.13
C PHE A 257 2.24 -7.70 9.05
N SER A 258 2.96 -7.75 10.17
CA SER A 258 4.20 -8.51 10.26
C SER A 258 3.94 -9.70 11.16
N PRO A 259 4.19 -10.94 10.72
CA PRO A 259 4.13 -12.11 11.59
C PRO A 259 5.09 -12.01 12.79
N GLN A 260 6.03 -11.07 12.78
CA GLN A 260 6.95 -10.80 13.88
C GLN A 260 6.31 -9.88 14.94
N THR A 261 5.23 -9.18 14.60
CA THR A 261 4.63 -8.14 15.45
C THR A 261 3.31 -8.53 16.10
N THR A 262 2.65 -9.60 15.63
CA THR A 262 1.49 -10.22 16.30
C THR A 262 1.90 -10.77 17.68
N ASP A 263 1.04 -10.65 18.70
CA ASP A 263 1.21 -11.08 20.11
C ASP A 263 2.31 -12.15 20.34
N ARG A 264 3.23 -11.92 21.30
CA ARG A 264 4.27 -12.88 21.71
C ARG A 264 3.70 -14.28 21.98
N ARG A 265 2.43 -14.40 22.38
CA ARG A 265 1.73 -15.68 22.56
C ARG A 265 1.45 -16.39 21.24
N ILE A 266 1.06 -15.65 20.20
CA ILE A 266 0.83 -16.12 18.83
C ILE A 266 2.16 -16.50 18.16
N VAL A 267 3.18 -15.65 18.27
CA VAL A 267 4.54 -15.95 17.77
C VAL A 267 5.15 -17.15 18.50
N SER A 268 4.90 -17.32 19.81
CA SER A 268 5.40 -18.49 20.55
C SER A 268 4.70 -19.80 20.18
N ARG A 269 3.42 -19.75 19.80
CA ARG A 269 2.66 -20.90 19.27
C ARG A 269 3.11 -21.25 17.84
N LEU A 270 3.35 -20.24 17.00
CA LEU A 270 3.92 -20.43 15.67
C LEU A 270 5.36 -20.96 15.74
N ARG A 271 6.22 -20.41 16.62
CA ARG A 271 7.59 -20.92 16.85
C ARG A 271 7.60 -22.39 17.27
N ARG A 272 6.75 -22.78 18.22
CA ARG A 272 6.68 -24.18 18.69
C ARG A 272 6.10 -25.15 17.65
N ARG A 273 5.27 -24.68 16.73
CA ARG A 273 4.56 -25.52 15.76
C ARG A 273 5.22 -25.57 14.37
N PHE A 274 5.96 -24.52 14.00
CA PHE A 274 6.69 -24.45 12.72
C PHE A 274 8.20 -24.69 12.85
N PHE A 275 8.81 -24.28 13.96
CA PHE A 275 10.27 -24.32 14.13
C PHE A 275 10.68 -25.37 15.18
N GLY A 276 10.15 -26.58 15.06
CA GLY A 276 10.69 -27.73 15.78
C GLY A 276 12.18 -27.85 15.48
N THR A 277 13.02 -27.62 16.50
CA THR A 277 14.48 -27.89 16.53
C THR A 277 15.22 -27.51 15.24
N LEU A 278 15.16 -26.24 14.83
CA LEU A 278 16.12 -25.71 13.86
C LEU A 278 17.06 -24.74 14.56
N GLN A 279 18.27 -25.24 14.82
CA GLN A 279 19.47 -24.44 15.08
C GLN A 279 19.66 -23.44 13.93
N SER A 280 19.86 -22.17 14.29
CA SER A 280 20.54 -21.14 13.50
C SER A 280 20.32 -21.19 11.97
N SER A 281 19.20 -20.66 11.49
CA SER A 281 19.07 -20.31 10.07
C SER A 281 20.05 -19.18 9.74
N SER A 282 21.04 -19.49 8.92
CA SER A 282 22.07 -18.58 8.45
C SER A 282 21.54 -17.63 7.36
N LEU A 283 22.29 -16.55 7.13
CA LEU A 283 22.11 -15.50 6.11
C LEU A 283 21.72 -15.95 4.68
N PHE A 284 21.75 -17.25 4.38
CA PHE A 284 21.43 -17.77 3.04
C PHE A 284 19.93 -17.83 2.72
N GLU A 285 19.03 -17.94 3.71
CA GLU A 285 17.56 -17.95 3.45
C GLU A 285 16.98 -16.56 3.16
N GLN A 286 17.72 -15.48 3.41
CA GLN A 286 17.29 -14.10 3.12
C GLN A 286 17.28 -13.75 1.62
N ARG A 287 17.86 -14.60 0.75
CA ARG A 287 17.92 -14.37 -0.70
C ARG A 287 16.64 -14.76 -1.46
N GLU A 288 15.77 -15.61 -0.89
CA GLU A 288 14.56 -16.07 -1.59
C GLU A 288 13.33 -15.15 -1.40
N LEU A 289 13.37 -14.23 -0.43
CA LEU A 289 12.22 -13.42 -0.03
C LEU A 289 12.27 -11.96 -0.54
N GLY A 290 13.28 -11.57 -1.32
CA GLY A 290 13.50 -10.15 -1.63
C GLY A 290 13.95 -9.35 -0.40
N PRO A 291 14.31 -8.06 -0.54
CA PRO A 291 15.05 -7.35 0.49
C PRO A 291 14.17 -7.06 1.72
N LEU A 292 14.25 -7.94 2.72
CA LEU A 292 14.06 -7.54 4.11
C LEU A 292 15.38 -6.88 4.54
N TRP A 293 15.50 -5.59 4.24
CA TRP A 293 16.73 -4.82 4.42
C TRP A 293 17.22 -4.84 5.88
N PRO A 294 18.49 -5.18 6.15
CA PRO A 294 19.17 -4.83 7.38
C PRO A 294 20.05 -3.60 7.14
N HIS A 295 19.63 -2.46 7.70
CA HIS A 295 20.40 -1.24 7.95
C HIS A 295 21.14 -0.53 6.80
N LEU A 296 20.92 0.78 6.75
CA LEU A 296 21.86 1.78 6.26
C LEU A 296 23.25 1.56 6.90
N THR A 297 24.26 1.43 6.05
CA THR A 297 25.58 2.06 6.24
C THR A 297 25.98 2.65 4.90
#